data_AF-A0A4Q4PWR5-F1
#
_entry.id   AF-A0A4Q4PWR5-F1
#
_cell.length_a   1.000
_cell.length_b   1.000
_cell.length_c   1.000
_cell.angle_alpha   90.00
_cell.angle_beta   90.00
_cell.angle_gamma   90.00
#
_symmetry.space_group_name_H-M   'P 1'
#
loop_
_entity.id
_entity.type
_entity.pdbx_description
1 polymer ?
#
loop_
_entity_poly.entity_id
_entity_poly.type
_entity_poly.pdbx_seq_one_letter_code
_entity_poly.pdbx_strand_id
1 'polypeptide(L)'
;MFGLDKEAYNNDIVNEHNTEARYLRDWRRDGPLGVLIDIINYIKTPQQHDLFASLQRSVNDQSHTKTILEPIKPVVTRWNSYHDAFERAVQLSETFNLYANTHIDRTARDDAYAHSRDNKLPDAPSWMRSGGLKAADWAVITEYIDVLKPLKEATKRLEARGKQGSFGAIYEVIPVFEYVLGAYEAILRTYDHVDFNAHPEAPEDHLAINLKAAWRKATAYYTKLDASPAYYSATCLHPYYKNYCSNSWREKPHWIVLNEAELQQLWARYKPISLPVTRPRPPRSGGIDDAIAALVNFEPANEVDISKIDELNCWRRYEPAWTKEQFEQEGNPVKYWISLRSRYPNLSRLAIDLLTIPASSCQCERLFSELGDLLEPRRRKIGSQLLAAIQCTRSWRKAGFKPPYSQEDSLTDREVIRIYDICEWENDN
;
A
#
# COMPACT_ATOMS: atom_id res chain seq x y z
N MET A 1 -42.11 -30.13 -39.77
CA MET A 1 -42.52 -30.25 -38.35
C MET A 1 -41.24 -30.13 -37.54
N PHE A 2 -40.94 -28.91 -37.10
CA PHE A 2 -39.81 -28.61 -36.22
C PHE A 2 -40.16 -29.12 -34.81
N GLY A 3 -39.40 -30.05 -34.26
CA GLY A 3 -39.35 -30.37 -32.83
C GLY A 3 -37.94 -30.05 -32.36
N LEU A 4 -37.72 -28.98 -31.60
CA LEU A 4 -38.00 -28.84 -30.16
C LEU A 4 -37.00 -29.64 -29.31
N ASP A 5 -35.73 -29.27 -29.41
CA ASP A 5 -34.93 -29.19 -28.19
C ASP A 5 -34.04 -27.95 -28.25
N LYS A 6 -34.49 -26.89 -27.57
CA LYS A 6 -33.78 -25.62 -27.45
C LYS A 6 -32.94 -25.59 -26.17
N GLU A 7 -32.98 -26.66 -25.35
CA GLU A 7 -32.26 -26.77 -24.08
C GLU A 7 -30.95 -27.56 -24.21
N ALA A 8 -30.75 -28.32 -25.29
CA ALA A 8 -29.50 -29.06 -25.52
C ALA A 8 -28.24 -28.18 -25.64
N TYR A 9 -28.38 -26.89 -25.97
CA TYR A 9 -27.27 -25.94 -26.13
C TYR A 9 -27.01 -25.02 -24.93
N ASN A 10 -27.80 -25.11 -23.85
CA ASN A 10 -27.63 -24.27 -22.66
C ASN A 10 -26.74 -24.91 -21.56
N ASN A 11 -26.30 -26.15 -21.75
CA ASN A 11 -25.45 -26.86 -20.78
C ASN A 11 -23.94 -26.72 -21.06
N ASP A 12 -23.55 -26.31 -22.26
CA ASP A 12 -22.12 -26.22 -22.64
C ASP A 12 -21.42 -25.07 -21.93
N ILE A 13 -22.03 -23.89 -21.81
CA ILE A 13 -21.42 -22.72 -21.14
C ILE A 13 -21.22 -22.96 -19.64
N VAL A 14 -22.15 -23.63 -18.98
CA VAL A 14 -22.05 -23.95 -17.54
C VAL A 14 -21.03 -25.07 -17.30
N ASN A 15 -20.96 -26.06 -18.19
CA ASN A 15 -19.92 -27.10 -18.13
C ASN A 15 -18.53 -26.56 -18.48
N GLU A 16 -18.40 -25.68 -19.47
CA GLU A 16 -17.15 -25.01 -19.84
C GLU A 16 -16.64 -24.13 -18.70
N HIS A 17 -17.50 -23.30 -18.10
CA HIS A 17 -17.10 -22.50 -16.92
C HIS A 17 -16.75 -23.35 -15.70
N ASN A 18 -17.45 -24.47 -15.46
CA ASN A 18 -17.09 -25.41 -14.39
C ASN A 18 -15.76 -26.12 -14.66
N THR A 19 -15.48 -26.39 -15.93
CA THR A 19 -14.26 -27.05 -16.40
C THR A 19 -13.07 -26.09 -16.33
N GLU A 20 -13.22 -24.87 -16.81
CA GLU A 20 -12.23 -23.77 -16.73
C GLU A 20 -11.93 -23.42 -15.26
N ALA A 21 -12.95 -23.33 -14.40
CA ALA A 21 -12.76 -23.09 -12.97
C ALA A 21 -12.01 -24.25 -12.28
N ARG A 22 -12.21 -25.50 -12.72
CA ARG A 22 -11.44 -26.65 -12.24
C ARG A 22 -10.00 -26.58 -12.74
N TYR A 23 -9.78 -26.29 -14.02
CA TYR A 23 -8.43 -26.12 -14.58
C TYR A 23 -7.67 -25.00 -13.88
N LEU A 24 -8.28 -23.83 -13.63
CA LEU A 24 -7.65 -22.76 -12.87
C LEU A 24 -7.33 -23.17 -11.42
N ARG A 25 -8.15 -24.03 -10.80
CA ARG A 25 -7.88 -24.54 -9.44
C ARG A 25 -6.71 -25.51 -9.43
N ASP A 26 -6.68 -26.44 -10.38
CA ASP A 26 -5.58 -27.40 -10.52
C ASP A 26 -4.29 -26.67 -10.92
N TRP A 27 -4.34 -25.68 -11.82
CA TRP A 27 -3.19 -24.85 -12.17
C TRP A 27 -2.66 -24.01 -11.00
N ARG A 28 -3.55 -23.48 -10.15
CA ARG A 28 -3.11 -22.78 -8.92
C ARG A 28 -2.37 -23.70 -7.94
N ARG A 29 -2.65 -25.00 -7.97
CA ARG A 29 -2.01 -26.00 -7.11
C ARG A 29 -0.75 -26.59 -7.75
N ASP A 30 -0.87 -27.05 -8.99
CA ASP A 30 0.11 -27.89 -9.68
C ASP A 30 0.83 -27.16 -10.83
N GLY A 31 0.47 -25.91 -11.11
CA GLY A 31 1.16 -25.05 -12.08
C GLY A 31 2.46 -24.44 -11.54
N PRO A 32 3.15 -23.61 -12.34
CA PRO A 32 4.50 -23.09 -12.05
C PRO A 32 4.63 -22.44 -10.66
N LEU A 33 3.66 -21.59 -10.30
CA LEU A 33 3.66 -20.88 -9.02
C LEU A 33 3.43 -21.83 -7.84
N GLY A 34 2.52 -22.78 -7.99
CA GLY A 34 2.21 -23.76 -6.94
C GLY A 34 3.40 -24.66 -6.65
N VAL A 35 4.01 -25.21 -7.70
CA VAL A 35 5.24 -26.02 -7.61
C VAL A 35 6.38 -25.24 -6.96
N LEU A 36 6.62 -24.00 -7.39
CA LEU A 36 7.68 -23.17 -6.79
C LEU A 36 7.42 -22.92 -5.29
N ILE A 37 6.18 -22.56 -4.92
CA ILE A 37 5.80 -22.33 -3.52
C ILE A 37 5.97 -23.60 -2.69
N ASP A 38 5.61 -24.76 -3.23
CA ASP A 38 5.77 -26.05 -2.53
C ASP A 38 7.24 -26.40 -2.30
N ILE A 39 8.12 -26.14 -3.28
CA ILE A 39 9.57 -26.33 -3.11
C ILE A 39 10.09 -25.38 -2.02
N ILE A 40 9.72 -24.09 -2.07
CA ILE A 40 10.12 -23.09 -1.04
C ILE A 40 9.64 -23.52 0.35
N ASN A 41 8.40 -23.97 0.47
CA ASN A 41 7.81 -24.43 1.74
C ASN A 41 8.45 -25.72 2.25
N TYR A 42 8.89 -26.59 1.34
CA TYR A 42 9.58 -27.83 1.68
C TYR A 42 10.93 -27.57 2.35
N ILE A 43 11.67 -26.53 1.94
CA ILE A 43 12.94 -26.13 2.55
C ILE A 43 12.67 -25.49 3.93
N LYS A 44 12.70 -26.30 4.99
CA LYS A 44 12.36 -25.84 6.36
C LYS A 44 13.29 -26.33 7.45
N THR A 45 14.04 -27.41 7.20
CA THR A 45 14.97 -28.00 8.17
C THR A 45 16.39 -27.54 7.89
N PRO A 46 17.28 -27.51 8.91
CA PRO A 46 18.69 -27.14 8.70
C PRO A 46 19.36 -27.98 7.60
N GLN A 47 19.10 -29.29 7.56
CA GLN A 47 19.64 -30.19 6.53
C GLN A 47 19.20 -29.83 5.11
N GLN A 48 17.94 -29.39 4.94
CA GLN A 48 17.45 -28.95 3.63
C GLN A 48 18.06 -27.62 3.21
N HIS A 49 18.25 -26.69 4.16
CA HIS A 49 18.95 -25.43 3.92
C HIS A 49 20.42 -25.67 3.58
N ASP A 50 21.10 -26.58 4.28
CA ASP A 50 22.48 -26.96 4.00
C ASP A 50 22.62 -27.60 2.61
N LEU A 51 21.70 -28.49 2.25
CA LEU A 51 21.64 -29.09 0.91
C LEU A 51 21.46 -28.00 -0.16
N PHE A 52 20.47 -27.11 0.01
CA PHE A 52 20.24 -26.01 -0.93
C PHE A 52 21.46 -25.10 -1.06
N ALA A 53 22.09 -24.72 0.05
CA ALA A 53 23.30 -23.91 0.06
C ALA A 53 24.49 -24.62 -0.61
N SER A 54 24.63 -25.94 -0.46
CA SER A 54 25.68 -26.71 -1.14
C SER A 54 25.49 -26.73 -2.66
N LEU A 55 24.26 -26.87 -3.14
CA LEU A 55 23.94 -26.78 -4.56
C LEU A 55 24.18 -25.35 -5.06
N GLN A 56 23.79 -24.33 -4.29
CA GLN A 56 24.05 -22.94 -4.67
C GLN A 56 25.54 -22.67 -4.83
N ARG A 57 26.40 -23.19 -3.92
CA ARG A 57 27.86 -23.06 -4.06
C ARG A 57 28.36 -23.65 -5.37
N SER A 58 27.85 -24.82 -5.77
CA SER A 58 28.25 -25.46 -7.03
C SER A 58 27.89 -24.64 -8.27
N VAL A 59 26.74 -23.94 -8.25
CA VAL A 59 26.32 -23.00 -9.30
C VAL A 59 27.16 -21.72 -9.27
N ASN A 60 27.38 -21.19 -8.08
CA ASN A 60 28.14 -19.98 -7.84
C ASN A 60 29.61 -20.09 -8.28
N ASP A 61 30.23 -21.27 -8.11
CA ASP A 61 31.59 -21.52 -8.56
C ASP A 61 31.73 -21.39 -10.08
N GLN A 62 30.68 -21.70 -10.84
CA GLN A 62 30.62 -21.54 -12.30
C GLN A 62 30.43 -20.06 -12.71
N SER A 63 29.77 -19.26 -11.88
CA SER A 63 29.46 -17.84 -12.14
C SER A 63 30.34 -16.83 -11.40
N HIS A 64 31.35 -17.29 -10.66
CA HIS A 64 32.26 -16.49 -9.82
C HIS A 64 31.57 -15.63 -8.73
N THR A 65 30.37 -16.02 -8.31
CA THR A 65 29.63 -15.31 -7.24
C THR A 65 29.97 -15.89 -5.87
N LYS A 66 30.27 -15.05 -4.86
CA LYS A 66 30.66 -15.54 -3.52
C LYS A 66 29.52 -15.58 -2.50
N THR A 67 28.39 -14.94 -2.82
CA THR A 67 27.29 -14.75 -1.85
C THR A 67 26.30 -15.90 -1.92
N ILE A 68 26.03 -16.53 -0.78
CA ILE A 68 24.95 -17.50 -0.61
C ILE A 68 23.69 -16.73 -0.20
N LEU A 69 22.57 -17.04 -0.85
CA LEU A 69 21.30 -16.36 -0.61
C LEU A 69 20.26 -17.41 -0.20
N GLU A 70 19.54 -17.13 0.87
CA GLU A 70 18.48 -18.04 1.31
C GLU A 70 17.20 -17.83 0.49
N PRO A 71 16.40 -18.90 0.27
CA PRO A 71 15.03 -18.77 -0.20
C PRO A 71 14.21 -17.83 0.71
N ILE A 72 13.43 -16.94 0.11
CA ILE A 72 12.47 -16.12 0.86
C ILE A 72 11.14 -16.86 0.90
N LYS A 73 10.62 -17.10 2.11
CA LYS A 73 9.29 -17.70 2.28
C LYS A 73 8.20 -16.64 2.17
N PRO A 74 7.22 -16.80 1.29
CA PRO A 74 6.09 -15.90 1.23
C PRO A 74 5.23 -16.06 2.49
N VAL A 75 4.72 -14.94 2.99
CA VAL A 75 3.83 -14.83 4.14
C VAL A 75 2.44 -14.46 3.63
N VAL A 76 1.47 -15.32 3.86
CA VAL A 76 0.08 -15.16 3.37
C VAL A 76 -0.52 -13.81 3.78
N THR A 77 -0.21 -13.33 4.98
CA THR A 77 -0.71 -12.06 5.51
C THR A 77 0.06 -10.83 5.04
N ARG A 78 1.16 -10.97 4.30
CA ARG A 78 1.98 -9.85 3.78
C ARG A 78 2.19 -10.00 2.29
N TRP A 79 1.31 -9.44 1.48
CA TRP A 79 1.26 -9.69 0.04
C TRP A 79 2.57 -9.36 -0.72
N ASN A 80 3.34 -8.38 -0.24
CA ASN A 80 4.65 -8.02 -0.80
C ASN A 80 5.67 -9.18 -0.75
N SER A 81 5.53 -10.08 0.21
CA SER A 81 6.46 -11.19 0.40
C SER A 81 6.44 -12.20 -0.75
N TYR A 82 5.32 -12.30 -1.49
CA TYR A 82 5.25 -13.17 -2.67
C TYR A 82 6.13 -12.64 -3.80
N HIS A 83 6.11 -11.32 -4.03
CA HIS A 83 7.00 -10.71 -5.01
C HIS A 83 8.47 -10.86 -4.61
N ASP A 84 8.81 -10.62 -3.34
CA ASP A 84 10.19 -10.82 -2.84
C ASP A 84 10.62 -12.29 -2.98
N ALA A 85 9.72 -13.24 -2.69
CA ALA A 85 9.95 -14.67 -2.84
C ALA A 85 10.22 -15.06 -4.31
N PHE A 86 9.40 -14.57 -5.24
CA PHE A 86 9.54 -14.88 -6.66
C PHE A 86 10.79 -14.24 -7.27
N GLU A 87 11.10 -12.97 -6.95
CA GLU A 87 12.37 -12.35 -7.39
C GLU A 87 13.59 -13.15 -6.91
N ARG A 88 13.60 -13.54 -5.62
CA ARG A 88 14.67 -14.38 -5.08
C ARG A 88 14.73 -15.75 -5.74
N ALA A 89 13.58 -16.35 -6.03
CA ALA A 89 13.51 -17.64 -6.69
C ALA A 89 14.06 -17.58 -8.13
N VAL A 90 13.69 -16.56 -8.90
CA VAL A 90 14.22 -16.35 -10.26
C VAL A 90 15.72 -16.12 -10.24
N GLN A 91 16.22 -15.32 -9.28
CA GLN A 91 17.67 -15.13 -9.07
C GLN A 91 18.39 -16.44 -8.77
N LEU A 92 17.72 -17.39 -8.13
CA LEU A 92 18.24 -18.70 -7.74
C LEU A 92 17.71 -19.84 -8.61
N SER A 93 17.17 -19.54 -9.80
CA SER A 93 16.42 -20.49 -10.63
C SER A 93 17.21 -21.77 -10.93
N GLU A 94 18.50 -21.65 -11.28
CA GLU A 94 19.38 -22.81 -11.49
C GLU A 94 19.54 -23.67 -10.24
N THR A 95 19.68 -23.03 -9.07
CA THR A 95 19.79 -23.74 -7.78
C THR A 95 18.47 -24.43 -7.42
N PHE A 96 17.33 -23.78 -7.65
CA PHE A 96 16.00 -24.38 -7.46
C PHE A 96 15.79 -25.58 -8.39
N ASN A 97 16.20 -25.49 -9.65
CA ASN A 97 16.12 -26.61 -10.59
C ASN A 97 16.98 -27.79 -10.14
N LEU A 98 18.24 -27.55 -9.75
CA LEU A 98 19.11 -28.59 -9.22
C LEU A 98 18.54 -29.22 -7.94
N TYR A 99 18.02 -28.41 -7.03
CA TYR A 99 17.39 -28.89 -5.82
C TYR A 99 16.17 -29.75 -6.12
N ALA A 100 15.30 -29.30 -7.03
CA ALA A 100 14.12 -30.05 -7.44
C ALA A 100 14.50 -31.39 -8.08
N ASN A 101 15.42 -31.36 -9.07
CA ASN A 101 15.88 -32.56 -9.77
C ASN A 101 16.53 -33.58 -8.82
N THR A 102 17.27 -33.13 -7.81
CA THR A 102 17.86 -34.01 -6.80
C THR A 102 16.80 -34.83 -6.05
N HIS A 103 15.66 -34.21 -5.71
CA HIS A 103 14.55 -34.89 -5.05
C HIS A 103 13.70 -35.71 -6.02
N ILE A 104 13.49 -35.22 -7.25
CA ILE A 104 12.76 -35.93 -8.30
C ILE A 104 13.47 -37.23 -8.66
N ASP A 105 14.78 -37.18 -8.94
CA ASP A 105 15.57 -38.37 -9.29
C ASP A 105 15.62 -39.38 -8.15
N ARG A 106 15.68 -38.90 -6.90
CA ARG A 106 15.63 -39.77 -5.72
C ARG A 106 14.28 -40.46 -5.61
N THR A 107 13.20 -39.71 -5.74
CA THR A 107 11.82 -40.23 -5.65
C THR A 107 11.57 -41.23 -6.77
N ALA A 108 12.02 -40.94 -8.00
CA ALA A 108 11.91 -41.86 -9.13
C ALA A 108 12.64 -43.20 -8.89
N ARG A 109 13.83 -43.17 -8.27
CA ARG A 109 14.55 -44.39 -7.88
C ARG A 109 13.82 -45.18 -6.80
N ASP A 110 13.28 -44.49 -5.79
CA ASP A 110 12.56 -45.12 -4.68
C ASP A 110 11.23 -45.72 -5.17
N ASP A 111 10.51 -45.04 -6.06
CA ASP A 111 9.29 -45.52 -6.72
C ASP A 111 9.59 -46.75 -7.59
N ALA A 112 10.65 -46.73 -8.40
CA ALA A 112 11.08 -47.87 -9.21
C ALA A 112 11.44 -49.09 -8.34
N TYR A 113 12.11 -48.86 -7.21
CA TYR A 113 12.43 -49.91 -6.25
C TYR A 113 11.16 -50.49 -5.60
N ALA A 114 10.20 -49.65 -5.21
CA ALA A 114 8.93 -50.09 -4.66
C ALA A 114 8.13 -50.94 -5.67
N HIS A 115 8.05 -50.49 -6.92
CA HIS A 115 7.42 -51.25 -8.01
C HIS A 115 8.08 -52.61 -8.25
N SER A 116 9.42 -52.67 -8.21
CA SER A 116 10.15 -53.95 -8.40
C SER A 116 9.83 -55.01 -7.33
N ARG A 117 9.28 -54.59 -6.19
CA ARG A 117 8.95 -55.46 -5.04
C ARG A 117 7.45 -55.54 -4.74
N ASP A 118 6.61 -55.00 -5.62
CA ASP A 118 5.16 -54.89 -5.43
C ASP A 118 4.78 -54.19 -4.10
N ASN A 119 5.59 -53.21 -3.70
CA ASN A 119 5.39 -52.42 -2.49
C ASN A 119 4.60 -51.14 -2.78
N LYS A 120 3.93 -50.62 -1.75
CA LYS A 120 3.31 -49.29 -1.80
C LYS A 120 4.37 -48.21 -2.02
N LEU A 121 4.06 -47.24 -2.88
CA LEU A 121 4.90 -46.09 -3.13
C LEU A 121 5.19 -45.29 -1.84
N PRO A 122 6.42 -44.80 -1.66
CA PRO A 122 6.76 -43.88 -0.59
C PRO A 122 5.89 -42.62 -0.59
N ASP A 123 5.64 -42.06 0.58
CA ASP A 123 4.97 -40.76 0.66
C ASP A 123 5.92 -39.65 0.19
N ALA A 124 5.47 -38.84 -0.77
CA ALA A 124 6.24 -37.73 -1.32
C ALA A 124 5.30 -36.65 -1.89
N PRO A 125 5.65 -35.35 -1.74
CA PRO A 125 4.94 -34.25 -2.37
C PRO A 125 4.75 -34.42 -3.88
N SER A 126 3.65 -33.89 -4.42
CA SER A 126 3.30 -34.01 -5.86
C SER A 126 4.42 -33.51 -6.78
N TRP A 127 5.06 -32.39 -6.44
CA TRP A 127 6.14 -31.83 -7.25
C TRP A 127 7.38 -32.73 -7.34
N MET A 128 7.61 -33.64 -6.40
CA MET A 128 8.73 -34.60 -6.50
C MET A 128 8.48 -35.71 -7.52
N ARG A 129 7.25 -35.82 -8.02
CA ARG A 129 6.86 -36.70 -9.12
C ARG A 129 6.49 -35.92 -10.39
N SER A 130 6.78 -34.62 -10.42
CA SER A 130 6.60 -33.78 -11.60
C SER A 130 7.89 -33.71 -12.43
N GLY A 131 7.83 -33.04 -13.58
CA GLY A 131 9.02 -32.76 -14.41
C GLY A 131 9.90 -31.62 -13.90
N GLY A 132 9.70 -31.15 -12.66
CA GLY A 132 10.36 -29.96 -12.13
C GLY A 132 9.88 -28.66 -12.79
N LEU A 133 10.62 -27.57 -12.55
CA LEU A 133 10.38 -26.27 -13.18
C LEU A 133 11.22 -26.17 -14.47
N LYS A 134 10.56 -25.91 -15.60
CA LYS A 134 11.15 -25.74 -16.93
C LYS A 134 11.37 -24.26 -17.24
N ALA A 135 12.09 -23.99 -18.34
CA ALA A 135 12.32 -22.63 -18.81
C ALA A 135 11.02 -21.84 -19.03
N ALA A 136 9.97 -22.48 -19.59
CA ALA A 136 8.65 -21.87 -19.75
C ALA A 136 8.00 -21.53 -18.40
N ASP A 137 8.15 -22.38 -17.38
CA ASP A 137 7.61 -22.14 -16.04
C ASP A 137 8.26 -20.92 -15.39
N TRP A 138 9.58 -20.77 -15.54
CA TRP A 138 10.32 -19.59 -15.07
C TRP A 138 9.94 -18.30 -15.82
N ALA A 139 9.60 -18.40 -17.11
CA ALA A 139 9.06 -17.27 -17.86
C ALA A 139 7.72 -16.82 -17.28
N VAL A 140 6.79 -17.76 -17.02
CA VAL A 140 5.50 -17.46 -16.36
C VAL A 140 5.73 -16.83 -14.98
N ILE A 141 6.62 -17.37 -14.15
CA ILE A 141 6.94 -16.78 -12.84
C ILE A 141 7.43 -15.34 -12.98
N THR A 142 8.23 -15.05 -14.00
CA THR A 142 8.75 -13.70 -14.29
C THR A 142 7.62 -12.75 -14.68
N GLU A 143 6.68 -13.17 -15.52
CA GLU A 143 5.50 -12.37 -15.86
C GLU A 143 4.65 -12.05 -14.62
N TYR A 144 4.53 -12.99 -13.68
CA TYR A 144 3.85 -12.73 -12.40
C TYR A 144 4.61 -11.74 -11.50
N ILE A 145 5.94 -11.70 -11.55
CA ILE A 145 6.73 -10.67 -10.84
C ILE A 145 6.33 -9.28 -11.37
N ASP A 146 6.23 -9.13 -12.68
CA ASP A 146 5.83 -7.85 -13.31
C ASP A 146 4.41 -7.44 -12.92
N VAL A 147 3.46 -8.39 -12.83
CA VAL A 147 2.10 -8.12 -12.35
C VAL A 147 2.06 -7.76 -10.85
N LEU A 148 2.92 -8.34 -10.03
CA LEU A 148 2.96 -8.05 -8.60
C LEU A 148 3.70 -6.74 -8.28
N LYS A 149 4.57 -6.28 -9.17
CA LYS A 149 5.44 -5.11 -8.94
C LYS A 149 4.67 -3.81 -8.66
N PRO A 150 3.64 -3.42 -9.44
CA PRO A 150 2.83 -2.25 -9.13
C PRO A 150 2.19 -2.31 -7.74
N LEU A 151 1.74 -3.50 -7.31
CA LEU A 151 1.17 -3.70 -5.97
C LEU A 151 2.22 -3.53 -4.88
N LYS A 152 3.43 -4.07 -5.07
CA LYS A 152 4.54 -3.94 -4.11
C LYS A 152 4.98 -2.49 -3.96
N GLU A 153 5.05 -1.74 -5.06
CA GLU A 153 5.39 -0.31 -5.02
C GLU A 153 4.28 0.51 -4.34
N ALA A 154 3.02 0.23 -4.67
CA ALA A 154 1.85 0.89 -4.08
C ALA A 154 1.77 0.69 -2.56
N THR A 155 1.88 -0.55 -2.08
CA THR A 155 1.83 -0.86 -0.64
C THR A 155 3.01 -0.24 0.08
N LYS A 156 4.25 -0.38 -0.42
CA LYS A 156 5.43 0.24 0.19
C LYS A 156 5.30 1.76 0.30
N ARG A 157 4.70 2.41 -0.71
CA ARG A 157 4.44 3.86 -0.70
C ARG A 157 3.41 4.23 0.39
N LEU A 158 2.29 3.51 0.46
CA LEU A 158 1.21 3.80 1.42
C LEU A 158 1.52 3.34 2.87
N GLU A 159 2.50 2.45 3.05
CA GLU A 159 3.00 2.00 4.35
C GLU A 159 4.18 2.84 4.89
N ALA A 160 4.75 3.72 4.06
CA ALA A 160 5.96 4.45 4.41
C ALA A 160 5.78 5.29 5.69
N ARG A 161 6.79 5.25 6.57
CA ARG A 161 6.99 6.27 7.61
C ARG A 161 7.51 7.47 6.84
N GLY A 162 6.69 8.47 6.52
CA GLY A 162 7.19 9.73 6.02
C GLY A 162 8.20 10.32 7.03
N LYS A 163 9.49 9.99 6.92
CA LYS A 163 10.57 10.66 7.68
C LYS A 163 10.58 12.16 7.39
N GLN A 164 9.98 12.56 6.27
CA GLN A 164 9.73 13.94 5.86
C GLN A 164 8.24 14.32 5.84
N GLY A 165 7.32 13.42 6.26
CA GLY A 165 5.88 13.63 6.15
C GLY A 165 5.35 13.61 4.71
N SER A 166 6.09 13.01 3.77
CA SER A 166 5.82 13.06 2.33
C SER A 166 5.11 11.83 1.75
N PHE A 167 4.98 10.73 2.51
CA PHE A 167 4.38 9.49 2.02
C PHE A 167 3.54 8.77 3.09
N GLY A 168 2.54 8.00 2.67
CA GLY A 168 1.70 7.15 3.52
C GLY A 168 0.44 7.82 4.06
N ALA A 169 -0.02 8.89 3.41
CA ALA A 169 -1.18 9.67 3.82
C ALA A 169 -2.32 9.58 2.77
N ILE A 170 -3.54 9.88 3.23
CA ILE A 170 -4.77 9.67 2.46
C ILE A 170 -4.78 10.35 1.08
N TYR A 171 -4.06 11.47 0.92
CA TYR A 171 -3.97 12.22 -0.34
C TYR A 171 -3.25 11.47 -1.47
N GLU A 172 -2.52 10.40 -1.16
CA GLU A 172 -1.83 9.58 -2.16
C GLU A 172 -2.65 8.40 -2.65
N VAL A 173 -3.74 8.07 -1.95
CA VAL A 173 -4.52 6.85 -2.22
C VAL A 173 -5.09 6.87 -3.64
N ILE A 174 -5.73 7.97 -4.05
CA ILE A 174 -6.28 8.10 -5.40
C ILE A 174 -5.18 7.96 -6.47
N PRO A 175 -4.08 8.75 -6.45
CA PRO A 175 -2.98 8.56 -7.41
C PRO A 175 -2.38 7.16 -7.44
N VAL A 176 -2.27 6.49 -6.29
CA VAL A 176 -1.70 5.14 -6.19
C VAL A 176 -2.62 4.10 -6.82
N PHE A 177 -3.94 4.19 -6.60
CA PHE A 177 -4.89 3.31 -7.27
C PHE A 177 -4.86 3.50 -8.79
N GLU A 178 -4.82 4.76 -9.26
CA GLU A 178 -4.70 5.06 -10.69
C GLU A 178 -3.43 4.47 -11.31
N TYR A 179 -2.30 4.56 -10.60
CA TYR A 179 -1.06 3.91 -11.04
C TYR A 179 -1.21 2.39 -11.17
N VAL A 180 -1.80 1.71 -10.17
CA VAL A 180 -2.00 0.25 -10.20
C VAL A 180 -2.96 -0.16 -11.32
N LEU A 181 -4.10 0.51 -11.44
CA LEU A 181 -5.09 0.22 -12.48
C LEU A 181 -4.51 0.46 -13.88
N GLY A 182 -3.82 1.58 -14.08
CA GLY A 182 -3.15 1.90 -15.34
C GLY A 182 -2.05 0.90 -15.71
N ALA A 183 -1.26 0.45 -14.73
CA ALA A 183 -0.26 -0.60 -14.95
C ALA A 183 -0.90 -1.93 -15.38
N TYR A 184 -2.02 -2.31 -14.75
CA TYR A 184 -2.75 -3.53 -15.10
C TYR A 184 -3.41 -3.42 -16.47
N GLU A 185 -3.99 -2.28 -16.83
CA GLU A 185 -4.51 -2.04 -18.18
C GLU A 185 -3.39 -2.11 -19.23
N ALA A 186 -2.23 -1.52 -18.96
CA ALA A 186 -1.09 -1.57 -19.88
C ALA A 186 -0.62 -3.01 -20.12
N ILE A 187 -0.57 -3.84 -19.08
CA ILE A 187 -0.25 -5.27 -19.22
C ILE A 187 -1.39 -5.99 -19.95
N LEU A 188 -2.66 -5.75 -19.63
CA LEU A 188 -3.78 -6.40 -20.32
C LEU A 188 -3.81 -6.11 -21.83
N ARG A 189 -3.43 -4.90 -22.25
CA ARG A 189 -3.36 -4.53 -23.66
C ARG A 189 -2.39 -5.38 -24.47
N THR A 190 -1.35 -5.97 -23.86
CA THR A 190 -0.45 -6.89 -24.58
C THR A 190 -1.14 -8.19 -24.96
N TYR A 191 -2.27 -8.52 -24.33
CA TYR A 191 -3.06 -9.73 -24.55
C TYR A 191 -4.30 -9.53 -25.43
N ASP A 192 -4.63 -8.29 -25.84
CA ASP A 192 -5.88 -7.99 -26.58
C ASP A 192 -5.99 -8.69 -27.95
N HIS A 193 -4.84 -9.02 -28.55
CA HIS A 193 -4.76 -9.65 -29.87
C HIS A 193 -4.14 -11.06 -29.84
N VAL A 194 -3.94 -11.62 -28.64
CA VAL A 194 -3.37 -12.96 -28.48
C VAL A 194 -4.49 -13.99 -28.65
N ASP A 195 -4.36 -14.84 -29.66
CA ASP A 195 -5.19 -16.02 -29.78
C ASP A 195 -4.59 -17.17 -28.96
N PHE A 196 -5.10 -17.33 -27.74
CA PHE A 196 -4.69 -18.37 -26.79
C PHE A 196 -5.05 -19.79 -27.25
N ASN A 197 -5.89 -19.94 -28.27
CA ASN A 197 -6.34 -21.24 -28.79
C ASN A 197 -5.81 -21.52 -30.21
N ALA A 198 -4.91 -20.68 -30.74
CA ALA A 198 -4.42 -20.82 -32.10
C ALA A 198 -3.74 -22.18 -32.32
N HIS A 199 -2.79 -22.54 -31.45
CA HIS A 199 -1.98 -23.75 -31.54
C HIS A 199 -1.63 -24.30 -30.13
N PRO A 200 -1.21 -25.58 -30.00
CA PRO A 200 -0.84 -26.18 -28.71
C PRO A 200 0.33 -25.49 -27.97
N GLU A 201 1.12 -24.69 -28.67
CA GLU A 201 2.25 -23.91 -28.12
C GLU A 201 1.85 -22.45 -27.83
N ALA A 202 0.58 -22.07 -28.02
CA ALA A 202 0.11 -20.74 -27.68
C ALA A 202 0.28 -20.48 -26.17
N PRO A 203 0.50 -19.21 -25.76
CA PRO A 203 0.55 -18.86 -24.34
C PRO A 203 -0.69 -19.33 -23.59
N GLU A 204 -0.55 -19.75 -22.33
CA GLU A 204 -1.72 -20.03 -21.49
C GLU A 204 -2.46 -18.73 -21.16
N ASP A 205 -3.78 -18.76 -21.12
CA ASP A 205 -4.63 -17.59 -20.84
C ASP A 205 -4.73 -17.24 -19.33
N HIS A 206 -4.17 -18.08 -18.47
CA HIS A 206 -4.34 -18.02 -17.02
C HIS A 206 -3.88 -16.69 -16.42
N LEU A 207 -2.78 -16.14 -16.91
CA LEU A 207 -2.29 -14.83 -16.45
C LEU A 207 -3.28 -13.72 -16.83
N ALA A 208 -3.75 -13.69 -18.07
CA ALA A 208 -4.71 -12.69 -18.53
C ALA A 208 -6.04 -12.78 -17.74
N ILE A 209 -6.53 -14.01 -17.48
CA ILE A 209 -7.73 -14.24 -16.65
C ILE A 209 -7.51 -13.74 -15.23
N ASN A 210 -6.40 -14.14 -14.57
CA ASN A 210 -6.10 -13.75 -13.20
C ASN A 210 -5.87 -12.24 -13.08
N LEU A 211 -5.24 -11.60 -14.07
CA LEU A 211 -5.02 -10.16 -14.12
C LEU A 211 -6.33 -9.39 -14.31
N LYS A 212 -7.25 -9.86 -15.16
CA LYS A 212 -8.62 -9.29 -15.27
C LYS A 212 -9.36 -9.38 -13.94
N ALA A 213 -9.23 -10.50 -13.22
CA ALA A 213 -9.82 -10.65 -11.89
C ALA A 213 -9.20 -9.70 -10.87
N ALA A 214 -7.87 -9.52 -10.91
CA ALA A 214 -7.14 -8.58 -10.06
C ALA A 214 -7.55 -7.12 -10.34
N TRP A 215 -7.63 -6.73 -11.61
CA TRP A 215 -8.11 -5.42 -12.04
C TRP A 215 -9.54 -5.16 -11.57
N ARG A 216 -10.48 -6.10 -11.79
CA ARG A 216 -11.88 -5.98 -11.30
C ARG A 216 -11.93 -5.78 -9.79
N LYS A 217 -11.09 -6.50 -9.03
CA LYS A 217 -11.02 -6.36 -7.58
C LYS A 217 -10.45 -4.99 -7.19
N ALA A 218 -9.37 -4.53 -7.82
CA ALA A 218 -8.80 -3.21 -7.58
C ALA A 218 -9.81 -2.10 -7.88
N THR A 219 -10.52 -2.18 -9.00
CA THR A 219 -11.59 -1.25 -9.39
C THR A 219 -12.72 -1.24 -8.36
N ALA A 220 -13.14 -2.40 -7.86
CA ALA A 220 -14.19 -2.49 -6.83
C ALA A 220 -13.79 -1.87 -5.48
N TYR A 221 -12.49 -1.77 -5.17
CA TYR A 221 -12.00 -1.01 -4.02
C TYR A 221 -11.83 0.47 -4.34
N TYR A 222 -11.38 0.78 -5.55
CA TYR A 222 -11.25 2.16 -6.02
C TYR A 222 -12.59 2.91 -5.99
N THR A 223 -13.68 2.26 -6.42
CA THR A 223 -15.04 2.85 -6.34
C THR A 223 -15.53 3.08 -4.91
N LYS A 224 -14.98 2.37 -3.91
CA LYS A 224 -15.32 2.62 -2.50
C LYS A 224 -14.70 3.91 -1.97
N LEU A 225 -13.70 4.47 -2.63
CA LEU A 225 -13.11 5.76 -2.23
C LEU A 225 -14.15 6.88 -2.32
N ASP A 226 -15.09 6.78 -3.27
CA ASP A 226 -16.21 7.72 -3.42
C ASP A 226 -17.18 7.69 -2.22
N ALA A 227 -17.09 6.72 -1.31
CA ALA A 227 -17.93 6.66 -0.11
C ALA A 227 -17.52 7.68 0.97
N SER A 228 -16.37 8.35 0.81
CA SER A 228 -15.89 9.37 1.74
C SER A 228 -15.28 10.54 0.99
N PRO A 229 -15.71 11.79 1.25
CA PRO A 229 -15.15 12.96 0.60
C PRO A 229 -13.69 13.21 1.01
N ALA A 230 -13.18 12.54 2.04
CA ALA A 230 -11.84 12.74 2.57
C ALA A 230 -10.75 12.43 1.54
N TYR A 231 -10.91 11.39 0.72
CA TYR A 231 -9.91 11.01 -0.30
C TYR A 231 -9.75 12.09 -1.36
N TYR A 232 -10.87 12.53 -1.95
CA TYR A 232 -10.89 13.60 -2.94
C TYR A 232 -10.39 14.92 -2.34
N SER A 233 -10.95 15.31 -1.19
CA SER A 233 -10.64 16.57 -0.51
C SER A 233 -9.16 16.69 -0.16
N ALA A 234 -8.57 15.63 0.42
CA ALA A 234 -7.16 15.62 0.76
C ALA A 234 -6.25 15.72 -0.47
N THR A 235 -6.62 15.03 -1.56
CA THR A 235 -5.88 15.11 -2.83
C THR A 235 -5.92 16.54 -3.40
N CYS A 236 -7.09 17.19 -3.41
CA CYS A 236 -7.25 18.56 -3.90
C CYS A 236 -6.60 19.63 -3.01
N LEU A 237 -6.50 19.41 -1.70
CA LEU A 237 -5.84 20.32 -0.75
C LEU A 237 -4.32 20.11 -0.66
N HIS A 238 -3.80 19.06 -1.29
CA HIS A 238 -2.36 18.85 -1.37
C HIS A 238 -1.74 19.82 -2.41
N PRO A 239 -0.73 20.64 -2.08
CA PRO A 239 -0.24 21.69 -2.98
C PRO A 239 0.30 21.18 -4.32
N TYR A 240 0.89 19.98 -4.35
CA TYR A 240 1.34 19.33 -5.58
C TYR A 240 0.19 18.67 -6.38
N TYR A 241 -0.81 18.12 -5.70
CA TYR A 241 -1.94 17.43 -6.34
C TYR A 241 -3.15 18.34 -6.55
N LYS A 242 -2.98 19.65 -6.32
CA LYS A 242 -4.02 20.68 -6.39
C LYS A 242 -4.92 20.58 -7.62
N ASN A 243 -4.33 20.31 -8.78
CA ASN A 243 -5.03 20.18 -10.06
C ASN A 243 -5.14 18.72 -10.55
N TYR A 244 -4.69 17.76 -9.75
CA TYR A 244 -4.60 16.35 -10.16
C TYR A 244 -5.98 15.80 -10.55
N CYS A 245 -6.97 15.89 -9.65
CA CYS A 245 -8.28 15.33 -9.93
C CYS A 245 -8.98 16.00 -11.12
N SER A 246 -8.90 17.32 -11.21
CA SER A 246 -9.47 18.05 -12.36
C SER A 246 -8.78 17.72 -13.69
N ASN A 247 -7.51 17.30 -13.65
CA ASN A 247 -6.75 16.93 -14.85
C ASN A 247 -6.96 15.46 -15.25
N SER A 248 -6.96 14.54 -14.28
CA SER A 248 -7.11 13.11 -14.53
C SER A 248 -8.53 12.72 -14.91
N TRP A 249 -9.56 13.40 -14.37
CA TRP A 249 -10.97 13.11 -14.64
C TRP A 249 -11.67 14.15 -15.52
N ARG A 250 -10.94 14.84 -16.41
CA ARG A 250 -11.54 15.83 -17.34
C ARG A 250 -12.72 15.29 -18.13
N GLU A 251 -12.67 14.00 -18.47
CA GLU A 251 -13.72 13.31 -19.23
C GLU A 251 -14.91 12.86 -18.39
N LYS A 252 -14.85 12.98 -17.05
CA LYS A 252 -15.92 12.64 -16.11
C LYS A 252 -16.41 13.88 -15.33
N PRO A 253 -16.99 14.89 -16.01
CA PRO A 253 -17.38 16.14 -15.38
C PRO A 253 -18.42 15.94 -14.26
N HIS A 254 -19.34 14.99 -14.40
CA HIS A 254 -20.33 14.67 -13.37
C HIS A 254 -19.68 14.18 -12.06
N TRP A 255 -18.65 13.33 -12.15
CA TRP A 255 -17.93 12.85 -10.97
C TRP A 255 -17.16 13.99 -10.28
N ILE A 256 -16.55 14.90 -11.05
CA ILE A 256 -15.89 16.09 -10.50
C ILE A 256 -16.90 16.98 -9.76
N VAL A 257 -18.05 17.26 -10.37
CA VAL A 257 -19.07 18.13 -9.77
C VAL A 257 -19.61 17.56 -8.46
N LEU A 258 -19.87 16.25 -8.41
CA LEU A 258 -20.32 15.58 -7.19
C LEU A 258 -19.28 15.69 -6.07
N ASN A 259 -18.04 15.30 -6.34
CA ASN A 259 -16.97 15.32 -5.34
C ASN A 259 -16.64 16.76 -4.87
N GLU A 260 -16.69 17.73 -5.78
CA GLU A 260 -16.52 19.14 -5.44
C GLU A 260 -17.66 19.63 -4.52
N ALA A 261 -18.90 19.21 -4.78
CA ALA A 261 -20.02 19.54 -3.90
C ALA A 261 -19.83 18.95 -2.49
N GLU A 262 -19.32 17.72 -2.37
CA GLU A 262 -19.02 17.12 -1.06
C GLU A 262 -17.85 17.80 -0.35
N LEU A 263 -16.79 18.20 -1.09
CA LEU A 263 -15.70 19.02 -0.54
C LEU A 263 -16.24 20.36 -0.01
N GLN A 264 -17.16 21.01 -0.73
CA GLN A 264 -17.80 22.26 -0.25
C GLN A 264 -18.64 22.03 1.01
N GLN A 265 -19.37 20.91 1.11
CA GLN A 265 -20.11 20.55 2.32
C GLN A 265 -19.18 20.30 3.50
N LEU A 266 -18.07 19.60 3.28
CA LEU A 266 -17.06 19.37 4.31
C LEU A 266 -16.45 20.70 4.75
N TRP A 267 -16.09 21.56 3.80
CA TRP A 267 -15.55 22.89 4.04
C TRP A 267 -16.51 23.79 4.82
N ALA A 268 -17.82 23.73 4.55
CA ALA A 268 -18.82 24.50 5.29
C ALA A 268 -18.78 24.28 6.81
N ARG A 269 -18.37 23.08 7.27
CA ARG A 269 -18.22 22.76 8.71
C ARG A 269 -17.05 23.50 9.38
N TYR A 270 -16.07 23.91 8.59
CA TYR A 270 -14.86 24.58 9.07
C TYR A 270 -14.95 26.09 9.00
N LYS A 271 -15.90 26.63 8.20
CA LYS A 271 -16.16 28.06 8.13
C LYS A 271 -16.49 28.60 9.52
N PRO A 272 -16.01 29.80 9.86
CA PRO A 272 -16.33 30.40 11.14
C PRO A 272 -17.83 30.64 11.21
N ILE A 273 -18.46 30.27 12.32
CA ILE A 273 -19.83 30.72 12.62
C ILE A 273 -19.76 32.24 12.60
N SER A 274 -20.44 32.85 11.64
CA SER A 274 -20.44 34.30 11.48
C SER A 274 -21.19 34.91 12.68
N LEU A 275 -20.49 35.13 13.79
CA LEU A 275 -21.00 36.02 14.82
C LEU A 275 -21.04 37.42 14.21
N PRO A 276 -22.14 38.18 14.36
CA PRO A 276 -22.23 39.53 13.84
C PRO A 276 -21.09 40.36 14.45
N VAL A 277 -20.09 40.67 13.63
CA VAL A 277 -18.97 41.52 14.02
C VAL A 277 -19.52 42.94 14.19
N THR A 278 -19.73 43.36 15.44
CA THR A 278 -19.85 44.78 15.76
C THR A 278 -18.51 45.44 15.40
N ARG A 279 -18.45 46.09 14.23
CA ARG A 279 -17.28 46.88 13.83
C ARG A 279 -17.03 47.94 14.91
N PRO A 280 -15.85 47.96 15.57
CA PRO A 280 -15.48 49.09 16.41
C PRO A 280 -15.50 50.36 15.54
N ARG A 281 -16.04 51.44 16.09
CA ARG A 281 -16.02 52.75 15.44
C ARG A 281 -14.55 53.09 15.13
N PRO A 282 -14.19 53.42 13.88
CA PRO A 282 -12.79 53.69 13.56
C PRO A 282 -12.26 54.83 14.44
N PRO A 283 -11.02 54.74 14.94
CA PRO A 283 -10.40 55.85 15.64
C PRO A 283 -10.37 57.08 14.71
N ARG A 284 -10.51 58.27 15.29
CA ARG A 284 -10.46 59.54 14.55
C ARG A 284 -9.08 59.68 13.90
N SER A 285 -9.00 59.36 12.62
CA SER A 285 -7.85 59.58 11.76
C SER A 285 -7.74 61.07 11.40
N GLY A 286 -6.52 61.60 11.30
CA GLY A 286 -6.29 62.98 10.88
C GLY A 286 -6.43 63.11 9.36
N GLY A 287 -6.83 64.28 8.86
CA GLY A 287 -7.09 64.49 7.42
C GLY A 287 -5.89 64.22 6.50
N ILE A 288 -4.66 64.20 7.03
CA ILE A 288 -3.46 63.81 6.29
C ILE A 288 -3.38 62.29 6.14
N ASP A 289 -3.64 61.53 7.21
CA ASP A 289 -3.65 60.07 7.18
C ASP A 289 -4.80 59.55 6.30
N ASP A 290 -5.94 60.24 6.27
CA ASP A 290 -7.06 59.92 5.39
C ASP A 290 -6.72 60.17 3.91
N ALA A 291 -6.00 61.26 3.60
CA ALA A 291 -5.56 61.56 2.24
C ALA A 291 -4.50 60.58 1.74
N ILE A 292 -3.56 60.17 2.61
CA ILE A 292 -2.58 59.13 2.31
C ILE A 292 -3.29 57.78 2.11
N ALA A 293 -4.23 57.41 2.99
CA ALA A 293 -5.01 56.19 2.85
C ALA A 293 -5.85 56.17 1.57
N ALA A 294 -6.41 57.30 1.14
CA ALA A 294 -7.18 57.39 -0.11
C ALA A 294 -6.31 57.22 -1.37
N LEU A 295 -5.04 57.63 -1.32
CA LEU A 295 -4.08 57.44 -2.42
C LEU A 295 -3.47 56.03 -2.43
N VAL A 296 -3.22 55.45 -1.25
CA VAL A 296 -2.66 54.11 -1.08
C VAL A 296 -3.71 53.03 -1.38
N ASN A 297 -4.97 53.24 -0.98
CA ASN A 297 -6.08 52.30 -1.19
C ASN A 297 -6.90 52.66 -2.43
N PHE A 298 -6.28 53.22 -3.48
CA PHE A 298 -6.97 53.44 -4.75
C PHE A 298 -7.30 52.07 -5.37
N GLU A 299 -8.50 51.55 -5.10
CA GLU A 299 -8.98 50.31 -5.71
C GLU A 299 -9.37 50.59 -7.18
N PRO A 300 -8.68 50.00 -8.18
CA PRO A 300 -9.16 50.05 -9.55
C PRO A 300 -10.54 49.36 -9.61
N ALA A 301 -11.47 49.94 -10.37
CA ALA A 301 -12.90 49.60 -10.43
C ALA A 301 -13.25 48.12 -10.77
N ASN A 302 -12.25 47.25 -10.96
CA ASN A 302 -12.39 45.81 -11.26
C ASN A 302 -11.77 44.89 -10.19
N GLU A 303 -11.32 45.39 -9.04
CA GLU A 303 -10.83 44.53 -7.96
C GLU A 303 -12.00 43.84 -7.24
N VAL A 304 -12.02 42.51 -7.33
CA VAL A 304 -12.94 41.68 -6.55
C VAL A 304 -12.53 41.79 -5.09
N ASP A 305 -13.42 42.28 -4.23
CA ASP A 305 -13.23 42.36 -2.78
C ASP A 305 -12.80 40.99 -2.22
N ILE A 306 -11.48 40.80 -2.03
CA ILE A 306 -10.86 39.54 -1.62
C ILE A 306 -11.38 39.12 -0.24
N SER A 307 -11.84 40.08 0.58
CA SER A 307 -12.43 39.81 1.90
C SER A 307 -13.79 39.11 1.84
N LYS A 308 -14.46 39.14 0.67
CA LYS A 308 -15.72 38.42 0.42
C LYS A 308 -15.53 37.09 -0.31
N ILE A 309 -14.34 36.81 -0.83
CA ILE A 309 -14.04 35.54 -1.48
C ILE A 309 -13.74 34.50 -0.39
N ASP A 310 -14.43 33.37 -0.48
CA ASP A 310 -14.23 32.23 0.39
C ASP A 310 -12.75 31.74 0.41
N GLU A 311 -12.20 31.40 1.59
CA GLU A 311 -10.78 31.04 1.76
C GLU A 311 -10.32 29.95 0.77
N LEU A 312 -11.16 28.94 0.51
CA LEU A 312 -10.85 27.85 -0.43
C LEU A 312 -10.66 28.37 -1.86
N ASN A 313 -11.54 29.29 -2.30
CA ASN A 313 -11.46 29.90 -3.62
C ASN A 313 -10.26 30.85 -3.72
N CYS A 314 -9.97 31.60 -2.67
CA CYS A 314 -8.75 32.43 -2.59
C CYS A 314 -7.49 31.58 -2.73
N TRP A 315 -7.36 30.52 -1.93
CA TRP A 315 -6.21 29.63 -1.99
C TRP A 315 -6.07 29.00 -3.39
N ARG A 316 -7.18 28.54 -3.97
CA ARG A 316 -7.16 27.96 -5.33
C ARG A 316 -6.65 28.94 -6.37
N ARG A 317 -7.08 30.21 -6.32
CA ARG A 317 -6.76 31.23 -7.32
C ARG A 317 -5.38 31.86 -7.15
N TYR A 318 -4.94 32.10 -5.92
CA TYR A 318 -3.77 32.94 -5.65
C TYR A 318 -2.52 32.17 -5.22
N GLU A 319 -2.65 30.96 -4.67
CA GLU A 319 -1.48 30.15 -4.31
C GLU A 319 -1.08 29.26 -5.49
N PRO A 320 0.19 29.25 -5.92
CA PRO A 320 0.64 28.35 -6.98
C PRO A 320 0.63 26.89 -6.52
N ALA A 321 0.43 25.97 -7.47
CA ALA A 321 0.68 24.54 -7.22
C ALA A 321 2.19 24.30 -7.08
N TRP A 322 2.59 23.32 -6.28
CA TRP A 322 3.99 22.95 -6.15
C TRP A 322 4.54 22.35 -7.44
N THR A 323 5.82 22.63 -7.72
CA THR A 323 6.57 21.88 -8.74
C THR A 323 6.96 20.50 -8.21
N LYS A 324 7.45 19.64 -9.12
CA LYS A 324 7.95 18.31 -8.73
C LYS A 324 9.15 18.41 -7.81
N GLU A 325 10.05 19.37 -8.07
CA GLU A 325 11.24 19.60 -7.26
C GLU A 325 10.87 20.04 -5.85
N GLN A 326 9.88 20.91 -5.70
CA GLN A 326 9.37 21.33 -4.37
C GLN A 326 8.74 20.15 -3.61
N PHE A 327 7.96 19.32 -4.31
CA PHE A 327 7.40 18.11 -3.71
C PHE A 327 8.49 17.13 -3.23
N GLU A 328 9.59 16.99 -3.97
CA GLU A 328 10.69 16.10 -3.60
C GLU A 328 11.60 16.68 -2.49
N GLN A 329 11.76 18.00 -2.41
CA GLN A 329 12.66 18.66 -1.45
C GLN A 329 11.98 19.15 -0.16
N GLU A 330 10.82 19.81 -0.27
CA GLU A 330 10.10 20.42 0.85
C GLU A 330 9.02 19.49 1.41
N GLY A 331 8.39 18.69 0.53
CA GLY A 331 7.64 17.43 0.72
C GLY A 331 6.56 17.33 1.80
N ASN A 332 6.39 18.31 2.68
CA ASN A 332 5.53 18.22 3.83
C ASN A 332 4.34 19.18 3.69
N PRO A 333 3.20 18.70 3.18
CA PRO A 333 2.04 19.56 2.94
C PRO A 333 1.46 20.11 4.26
N VAL A 334 1.68 19.44 5.39
CA VAL A 334 1.25 19.94 6.71
C VAL A 334 2.03 21.19 7.10
N LYS A 335 3.36 21.22 6.89
CA LYS A 335 4.17 22.42 7.14
C LYS A 335 3.74 23.60 6.28
N TYR A 336 3.39 23.36 5.02
CA TYR A 336 2.82 24.36 4.12
C TYR A 336 1.51 24.95 4.67
N TRP A 337 0.57 24.11 5.08
CA TRP A 337 -0.69 24.60 5.65
C TRP A 337 -0.50 25.30 7.00
N ILE A 338 0.52 24.92 7.78
CA ILE A 338 0.90 25.62 9.01
C ILE A 338 1.41 27.04 8.70
N SER A 339 2.28 27.21 7.69
CA SER A 339 2.81 28.54 7.34
C SER A 339 1.72 29.48 6.81
N LEU A 340 0.67 28.94 6.21
CA LEU A 340 -0.46 29.69 5.68
C LEU A 340 -1.58 29.98 6.71
N ARG A 341 -1.48 29.55 7.97
CA ARG A 341 -2.53 29.73 8.98
C ARG A 341 -2.92 31.19 9.21
N SER A 342 -2.00 32.14 9.06
CA SER A 342 -2.31 33.57 9.19
C SER A 342 -3.17 34.10 8.06
N ARG A 343 -3.02 33.55 6.85
CA ARG A 343 -3.76 33.93 5.64
C ARG A 343 -5.07 33.16 5.47
N TYR A 344 -5.07 31.88 5.83
CA TYR A 344 -6.20 30.95 5.66
C TYR A 344 -6.48 30.16 6.96
N PRO A 345 -6.92 30.83 8.04
CA PRO A 345 -7.00 30.21 9.37
C PRO A 345 -7.93 28.99 9.43
N ASN A 346 -9.06 29.02 8.71
CA ASN A 346 -10.04 27.94 8.77
C ASN A 346 -9.72 26.85 7.76
N LEU A 347 -9.27 27.22 6.56
CA LEU A 347 -8.91 26.26 5.52
C LEU A 347 -7.67 25.45 5.92
N SER A 348 -6.66 26.09 6.54
CA SER A 348 -5.50 25.38 7.08
C SER A 348 -5.90 24.32 8.10
N ARG A 349 -6.97 24.55 8.90
CA ARG A 349 -7.47 23.53 9.85
C ARG A 349 -8.05 22.32 9.12
N LEU A 350 -8.94 22.54 8.14
CA LEU A 350 -9.49 21.47 7.31
C LEU A 350 -8.38 20.67 6.61
N ALA A 351 -7.44 21.38 5.99
CA ALA A 351 -6.36 20.74 5.25
C ALA A 351 -5.46 19.90 6.15
N ILE A 352 -5.09 20.40 7.34
CA ILE A 352 -4.27 19.65 8.29
C ILE A 352 -5.02 18.41 8.78
N ASP A 353 -6.31 18.54 9.13
CA ASP A 353 -7.12 17.41 9.61
C ASP A 353 -7.24 16.31 8.55
N LEU A 354 -7.35 16.66 7.26
CA LEU A 354 -7.40 15.70 6.16
C LEU A 354 -6.02 15.11 5.81
N LEU A 355 -5.00 15.95 5.65
CA LEU A 355 -3.67 15.52 5.17
C LEU A 355 -2.89 14.70 6.20
N THR A 356 -3.31 14.73 7.47
CA THR A 356 -2.72 13.91 8.54
C THR A 356 -3.36 12.53 8.67
N ILE A 357 -4.45 12.24 7.95
CA ILE A 357 -5.08 10.92 7.94
C ILE A 357 -4.12 9.92 7.27
N PRO A 358 -3.70 8.85 7.97
CA PRO A 358 -2.84 7.83 7.38
C PRO A 358 -3.61 7.03 6.33
N ALA A 359 -2.92 6.65 5.24
CA ALA A 359 -3.51 5.82 4.19
C ALA A 359 -3.75 4.36 4.62
N SER A 360 -2.99 3.88 5.60
CA SER A 360 -3.00 2.47 6.05
C SER A 360 -2.87 2.32 7.56
N SER A 361 -3.37 1.20 8.08
CA SER A 361 -3.21 0.78 9.48
C SER A 361 -1.80 0.30 9.81
N CYS A 362 -0.88 0.24 8.85
CA CYS A 362 0.44 -0.35 9.02
C CYS A 362 1.33 0.42 10.03
N GLN A 363 1.01 1.68 10.32
CA GLN A 363 1.62 2.37 11.48
C GLN A 363 1.23 1.72 12.81
N CYS A 364 -0.06 1.37 12.98
CA CYS A 364 -0.55 0.66 14.15
C CYS A 364 -0.01 -0.77 14.20
N GLU A 365 0.04 -1.50 13.08
CA GLU A 365 0.59 -2.86 13.05
C GLU A 365 2.07 -2.92 13.44
N ARG A 366 2.87 -1.94 12.99
CA ARG A 366 4.26 -1.81 13.43
C ARG A 366 4.36 -1.45 14.90
N LEU A 367 3.45 -0.60 15.40
CA LEU A 367 3.35 -0.31 16.83
C LEU A 367 3.13 -1.60 17.62
N PHE A 368 2.15 -2.41 17.21
CA PHE A 368 1.85 -3.69 17.85
C PHE A 368 2.99 -4.70 17.71
N SER A 369 3.71 -4.70 16.59
CA SER A 369 4.90 -5.55 16.40
C SER A 369 6.03 -5.14 17.36
N GLU A 370 6.33 -3.83 17.47
CA GLU A 370 7.30 -3.31 18.45
C GLU A 370 6.88 -3.62 19.90
N LEU A 371 5.57 -3.63 20.18
CA LEU A 371 5.03 -4.03 21.48
C LEU A 371 5.08 -5.54 21.70
N GLY A 372 5.00 -6.36 20.65
CA GLY A 372 5.14 -7.81 20.73
C GLY A 372 6.48 -8.22 21.35
N ASP A 373 7.58 -7.61 20.88
CA ASP A 373 8.93 -7.81 21.44
C ASP A 373 9.03 -7.39 22.91
N LEU A 374 8.26 -6.36 23.32
CA LEU A 374 8.19 -5.91 24.72
C LEU A 374 7.37 -6.85 25.61
N LEU A 375 6.39 -7.53 25.03
CA LEU A 375 5.44 -8.43 25.70
C LEU A 375 5.87 -9.91 25.64
N GLU A 376 6.97 -10.23 24.95
CA GLU A 376 7.59 -11.56 24.90
C GLU A 376 7.87 -12.14 26.31
N PRO A 377 8.02 -13.48 26.46
CA PRO A 377 7.60 -14.26 27.64
C PRO A 377 8.23 -13.89 28.99
N ARG A 378 9.24 -13.02 29.03
CA ARG A 378 10.01 -12.68 30.23
C ARG A 378 9.41 -11.54 31.08
N ARG A 379 8.31 -10.87 30.68
CA ARG A 379 7.68 -9.78 31.48
C ARG A 379 6.14 -9.85 31.50
N ARG A 380 5.57 -10.83 32.19
CA ARG A 380 4.10 -11.10 32.26
C ARG A 380 3.26 -10.10 33.09
N LYS A 381 3.73 -8.89 33.42
CA LYS A 381 3.03 -8.00 34.36
C LYS A 381 3.15 -6.49 34.07
N ILE A 382 3.30 -6.10 32.81
CA ILE A 382 3.18 -4.68 32.43
C ILE A 382 1.70 -4.37 32.20
N GLY A 383 1.12 -3.47 32.99
CA GLY A 383 -0.25 -2.99 32.80
C GLY A 383 -0.42 -2.23 31.48
N SER A 384 -1.63 -2.22 30.92
CA SER A 384 -1.97 -1.59 29.64
C SER A 384 -1.62 -0.09 29.60
N GLN A 385 -1.86 0.62 30.71
CA GLN A 385 -1.60 2.05 30.83
C GLN A 385 -0.10 2.37 30.84
N LEU A 386 0.70 1.59 31.58
CA LEU A 386 2.17 1.73 31.57
C LEU A 386 2.75 1.39 30.20
N LEU A 387 2.21 0.38 29.51
CA LEU A 387 2.60 0.04 28.15
C LEU A 387 2.33 1.20 27.18
N ALA A 388 1.14 1.80 27.27
CA ALA A 388 0.78 2.98 26.48
C ALA A 388 1.71 4.17 26.77
N ALA A 389 1.97 4.47 28.04
CA ALA A 389 2.87 5.55 28.45
C ALA A 389 4.29 5.35 27.90
N ILE A 390 4.88 4.15 28.06
CA ILE A 390 6.20 3.80 27.53
C ILE A 390 6.24 4.03 26.01
N GLN A 391 5.19 3.63 25.30
CA GLN A 391 5.14 3.76 23.85
C GLN A 391 4.97 5.22 23.40
N CYS A 392 4.16 6.01 24.10
CA CYS A 392 4.05 7.45 23.89
C CYS A 392 5.39 8.15 24.10
N THR A 393 6.08 7.89 25.22
CA THR A 393 7.39 8.48 25.51
C THR A 393 8.43 8.10 24.46
N ARG A 394 8.45 6.84 24.01
CA ARG A 394 9.33 6.40 22.92
C ARG A 394 9.03 7.13 21.61
N SER A 395 7.76 7.28 21.27
CA SER A 395 7.32 8.01 20.08
C SER A 395 7.74 9.48 20.13
N TRP A 396 7.48 10.17 21.25
CA TRP A 396 7.88 11.56 21.45
C TRP A 396 9.39 11.76 21.39
N ARG A 397 10.17 10.87 22.04
CA ARG A 397 11.64 10.92 21.97
C ARG A 397 12.16 10.71 20.55
N LYS A 398 11.56 9.78 19.78
CA LYS A 398 11.86 9.58 18.35
C LYS A 398 11.51 10.82 17.51
N ALA A 399 10.44 11.53 17.87
CA ALA A 399 10.02 12.78 17.23
C ALA A 399 10.85 14.01 17.67
N GLY A 400 11.87 13.82 18.52
CA GLY A 400 12.79 14.88 18.95
C GLY A 400 12.30 15.68 20.17
N PHE A 401 11.17 15.31 20.77
CA PHE A 401 10.75 15.91 22.05
C PHE A 401 11.70 15.44 23.15
N LYS A 402 12.34 16.42 23.80
CA LYS A 402 13.09 16.20 25.02
C LYS A 402 12.18 16.52 26.20
N PRO A 403 12.06 15.65 27.21
CA PRO A 403 11.31 16.00 28.41
C PRO A 403 11.90 17.28 29.03
N PRO A 404 11.07 18.15 29.62
CA PRO A 404 11.49 19.46 30.13
C PRO A 404 12.47 19.40 31.32
N TYR A 405 12.85 18.22 31.80
CA TYR A 405 13.81 18.03 32.89
C TYR A 405 14.96 17.13 32.46
N SER A 406 16.13 17.73 32.31
CA SER A 406 17.44 17.09 32.33
C SER A 406 18.21 17.59 33.54
N GLN A 407 17.63 17.41 34.73
CA GLN A 407 18.34 17.50 35.99
C GLN A 407 18.45 16.07 36.50
N GLU A 408 19.67 15.54 36.56
CA GLU A 408 20.00 14.24 37.15
C GLU A 408 19.80 14.30 38.67
N ASP A 409 18.58 14.56 39.13
CA ASP A 409 18.21 14.15 40.47
C ASP A 409 17.84 12.68 40.35
N SER A 410 18.64 11.81 40.96
CA SER A 410 18.43 10.37 41.00
C SER A 410 17.19 10.07 41.84
N LEU A 411 16.01 10.34 41.28
CA LEU A 411 14.74 9.91 41.86
C LEU A 411 14.77 8.38 41.90
N THR A 412 14.69 7.85 43.11
CA THR A 412 14.60 6.42 43.33
C THR A 412 13.25 5.92 42.80
N ASP A 413 13.19 4.64 42.39
CA ASP A 413 11.95 4.03 41.88
C ASP A 413 10.75 4.24 42.83
N ARG A 414 11.00 4.32 44.14
CA ARG A 414 9.98 4.61 45.16
C ARG A 414 9.44 6.04 45.10
N GLU A 415 10.27 7.01 44.79
CA GLU A 415 9.87 8.42 44.66
C GLU A 415 9.06 8.63 43.38
N VAL A 416 9.44 7.98 42.28
CA VAL A 416 8.69 8.02 41.01
C VAL A 416 7.29 7.42 41.18
N ILE A 417 7.18 6.26 41.86
CA ILE A 417 5.89 5.63 42.15
C ILE A 417 5.00 6.55 42.99
N ARG A 418 5.57 7.28 43.96
CA ARG A 418 4.83 8.20 44.83
C ARG A 418 4.38 9.50 44.15
N ILE A 419 5.23 10.06 43.28
CA ILE A 419 4.97 11.36 42.63
C ILE A 419 3.90 11.23 41.55
N TYR A 420 3.93 10.14 40.79
CA TYR A 420 3.05 9.92 39.64
C TYR A 420 1.91 8.93 39.92
N ASP A 421 1.82 8.47 41.17
CA ASP A 421 0.79 7.57 41.67
C ASP A 421 0.51 6.35 40.78
N ILE A 422 1.59 5.77 40.25
CA ILE A 422 1.55 4.73 39.21
C ILE A 422 0.82 3.47 39.71
N CYS A 423 0.72 3.28 41.02
CA CYS A 423 0.03 2.15 41.64
C CYS A 423 -1.50 2.32 41.73
N GLU A 424 -2.04 3.53 41.61
CA GLU A 424 -3.49 3.77 41.61
C GLU A 424 -4.13 3.63 40.21
N TRP A 425 -3.30 3.50 39.18
CA TRP A 425 -3.70 3.33 37.78
C TRP A 425 -4.52 2.06 37.52
N GLU A 426 -4.51 1.09 38.44
CA GLU A 426 -5.26 -0.18 38.34
C GLU A 426 -6.70 -0.10 38.88
N ASN A 427 -7.16 1.03 39.45
CA ASN A 427 -8.43 1.10 40.19
C ASN A 427 -9.65 1.63 39.42
N ASP A 428 -9.51 2.04 38.16
CA ASP A 428 -10.67 2.44 37.34
C ASP A 428 -11.09 1.30 36.41
N ASN A 429 -12.04 0.50 36.91
CA ASN A 429 -12.82 -0.52 36.18
C ASN A 429 -13.77 0.10 35.15
#